data_AF-A0A0B7N737-F1
#
_entry.id   AF-A0A0B7N737-F1
#
_cell.length_a   1.000
_cell.length_b   1.000
_cell.length_c   1.000
_cell.angle_alpha   90.00
_cell.angle_beta   90.00
_cell.angle_gamma   90.00
#
_symmetry.space_group_name_H-M   'P 1'
#
loop_
_entity.id
_entity.type
_entity.pdbx_description
1 polymer ?
#
loop_
_entity_poly.entity_id
_entity_poly.type
_entity_poly.pdbx_seq_one_letter_code
_entity_poly.pdbx_strand_id
1 'polypeptide(L)'
;MLRISSRLASKNATFAPVRHNASTSRLLSTALLKNNARTQPLSVLVQRAAKSNGARSMLGNVSIMNPTGLRHLSTEDKAETAGDSAREMIQQAAQTTWPDALAHAGPQIGEFKALGLCNFTPVGGLEAMFEYIHVYSGLPWWGTIAVATVAVRVALLPLMIKIQRNNARLMNINPDVTRIMENLKSAQSQGDSLATGKYTQEIQTLFKKNECHPMKSMGLPLIQMPVMISFFMAIRAMAEMPVPGLQDQGLFWFTDLAAKDPYYVLPVVSAAGVMAVLEAGTEAGAANPQSKGMKNVFRALTVVMVPFTAWMPSGVFVYWITSNFFSIGQILALKNPAVRNALNIPKLKKRPEELQKNTKGFMENFKEQQKHHEKLEKERAIRERQQAAAAARRAAKRRF
;
A
#
# COMPACT_ATOMS: atom_id res chain seq x y z
N MET A 1 -13.84 62.27 -20.01
CA MET A 1 -14.23 63.38 -19.10
C MET A 1 -14.83 62.76 -17.84
N LEU A 2 -14.27 63.03 -16.65
CA LEU A 2 -14.80 63.96 -15.63
C LEU A 2 -16.11 63.46 -14.98
N ARG A 3 -16.31 63.45 -13.65
CA ARG A 3 -15.43 63.63 -12.48
C ARG A 3 -16.20 63.26 -11.19
N ILE A 4 -15.51 62.65 -10.20
CA ILE A 4 -15.48 63.02 -8.75
C ILE A 4 -16.84 63.32 -8.05
N SER A 5 -17.38 62.49 -7.13
CA SER A 5 -16.97 62.18 -5.72
C SER A 5 -17.57 63.10 -4.63
N SER A 6 -17.49 62.63 -3.36
CA SER A 6 -17.71 63.34 -2.08
C SER A 6 -19.15 63.32 -1.52
N ARG A 7 -19.43 63.24 -0.20
CA ARG A 7 -18.65 63.20 1.07
C ARG A 7 -19.48 62.40 2.12
N LEU A 8 -18.92 61.50 2.96
CA LEU A 8 -18.36 61.73 4.33
C LEU A 8 -19.34 62.42 5.32
N ALA A 9 -19.45 62.07 6.62
CA ALA A 9 -18.88 61.00 7.46
C ALA A 9 -19.49 61.03 8.89
N SER A 10 -19.35 59.98 9.72
CA SER A 10 -19.22 60.11 11.20
C SER A 10 -18.73 58.83 11.92
N LYS A 11 -17.51 58.93 12.50
CA LYS A 11 -16.96 58.32 13.75
C LYS A 11 -17.30 56.84 14.11
N ASN A 12 -16.34 55.91 14.18
CA ASN A 12 -15.13 55.75 15.02
C ASN A 12 -15.36 55.27 16.48
N ALA A 13 -14.92 54.04 16.78
CA ALA A 13 -14.16 53.69 17.98
C ALA A 13 -13.39 52.35 17.78
N THR A 14 -12.08 52.37 18.02
CA THR A 14 -11.15 51.22 17.88
C THR A 14 -10.83 50.60 19.25
N PHE A 15 -10.47 49.31 19.29
CA PHE A 15 -9.68 48.75 20.39
C PHE A 15 -8.65 47.72 19.89
N ALA A 16 -7.49 47.69 20.55
CA ALA A 16 -6.29 46.92 20.17
C ALA A 16 -5.93 45.86 21.25
N PRO A 17 -5.04 44.89 20.96
CA PRO A 17 -4.83 43.70 21.81
C PRO A 17 -3.69 43.83 22.83
N VAL A 18 -3.72 43.02 23.91
CA VAL A 18 -2.68 42.95 24.96
C VAL A 18 -2.35 41.49 25.36
N ARG A 19 -1.15 41.28 25.91
CA ARG A 19 -0.39 40.01 26.09
C ARG A 19 -0.75 39.14 27.31
N HIS A 20 -0.22 37.91 27.27
CA HIS A 20 0.01 36.93 28.35
C HIS A 20 0.10 37.43 29.81
N ASN A 21 -0.38 36.61 30.75
CA ASN A 21 0.45 36.15 31.89
C ASN A 21 -0.01 34.77 32.44
N ALA A 22 0.80 34.16 33.32
CA ALA A 22 0.62 32.78 33.82
C ALA A 22 0.34 32.67 35.33
N SER A 23 -0.09 31.47 35.77
CA SER A 23 -0.47 31.09 37.16
C SER A 23 -1.84 31.67 37.61
N THR A 24 -2.66 31.04 38.45
CA THR A 24 -2.42 29.95 39.42
C THR A 24 -3.72 29.19 39.72
N SER A 25 -3.70 27.86 39.81
CA SER A 25 -4.56 27.07 40.73
C SER A 25 -4.24 25.57 40.62
N ARG A 26 -3.42 25.07 41.55
CA ARG A 26 -3.47 23.66 41.94
C ARG A 26 -4.46 23.54 43.10
N LEU A 27 -5.13 22.39 43.18
CA LEU A 27 -5.45 21.60 44.38
C LEU A 27 -6.88 21.03 44.34
N LEU A 28 -6.96 19.71 44.14
CA LEU A 28 -7.85 18.71 44.75
C LEU A 28 -7.62 17.40 43.96
N SER A 29 -6.63 16.59 44.38
CA SER A 29 -6.83 15.42 45.25
C SER A 29 -7.43 14.23 44.46
N THR A 30 -6.68 13.29 43.87
CA THR A 30 -5.82 12.24 44.47
C THR A 30 -6.41 11.53 45.70
N ALA A 31 -7.39 10.64 45.50
CA ALA A 31 -7.75 9.63 46.50
C ALA A 31 -8.50 8.39 45.93
N LEU A 32 -7.95 7.68 44.92
CA LEU A 32 -8.31 6.27 44.68
C LEU A 32 -7.10 5.46 44.20
N LEU A 33 -6.37 4.90 45.16
CA LEU A 33 -5.41 3.81 44.95
C LEU A 33 -6.14 2.47 45.12
N LYS A 34 -6.12 1.60 44.10
CA LYS A 34 -5.86 0.17 44.31
C LYS A 34 -5.55 -0.58 43.01
N ASN A 35 -4.46 -1.35 43.07
CA ASN A 35 -4.10 -2.52 42.25
C ASN A 35 -4.46 -2.51 40.75
N ASN A 36 -3.44 -2.25 39.92
CA ASN A 36 -2.86 -3.39 39.20
C ASN A 36 -1.37 -3.18 38.94
N ALA A 37 -0.54 -4.19 39.20
CA ALA A 37 0.90 -4.09 39.00
C ALA A 37 1.21 -4.14 37.49
N ARG A 38 1.83 -3.08 36.95
CA ARG A 38 2.36 -3.07 35.58
C ARG A 38 3.82 -2.65 35.60
N THR A 39 4.64 -3.52 35.05
CA THR A 39 6.08 -3.35 34.80
C THR A 39 6.36 -2.03 34.08
N GLN A 40 7.02 -1.11 34.78
CA GLN A 40 7.65 0.06 34.15
C GLN A 40 8.92 -0.42 33.43
N PRO A 41 9.17 -0.01 32.16
CA PRO A 41 10.41 -0.37 31.49
C PRO A 41 11.60 0.27 32.19
N LEU A 42 12.71 -0.48 32.31
CA LEU A 42 13.94 -0.07 33.02
C LEU A 42 14.47 1.30 32.55
N SER A 43 14.29 1.65 31.28
CA SER A 43 14.64 2.97 30.72
C SER A 43 14.04 4.14 31.49
N VAL A 44 12.79 4.04 31.96
CA VAL A 44 12.10 5.11 32.70
C VAL A 44 12.62 5.25 34.13
N LEU A 45 13.09 4.16 34.74
CA LEU A 45 13.75 4.15 36.05
C LEU A 45 15.17 4.74 35.95
N VAL A 46 15.97 4.30 34.98
CA VAL A 46 17.32 4.80 34.72
C VAL A 46 17.30 6.29 34.36
N GLN A 47 16.37 6.73 33.50
CA GLN A 47 16.26 8.13 33.10
C GLN A 47 15.73 9.05 34.23
N ARG A 48 15.09 8.49 35.28
CA ARG A 48 14.79 9.21 36.53
C ARG A 48 16.00 9.29 37.45
N ALA A 49 16.71 8.18 37.66
CA ALA A 49 17.91 8.14 38.50
C ALA A 49 19.03 9.05 37.95
N ALA A 50 19.25 9.07 36.63
CA ALA A 50 20.22 9.92 35.97
C ALA A 50 19.88 11.43 36.01
N LYS A 51 18.69 11.81 36.48
CA LYS A 51 18.23 13.22 36.53
C LYS A 51 18.26 13.85 37.92
N SER A 52 18.71 13.10 38.94
CA SER A 52 18.92 13.62 40.30
C SER A 52 20.39 13.45 40.72
N ASN A 53 21.23 14.42 40.38
CA ASN A 53 22.56 14.54 40.98
C ASN A 53 22.42 14.94 42.46
N GLY A 54 22.52 13.97 43.37
CA GLY A 54 22.66 14.23 44.80
C GLY A 54 22.02 13.22 45.73
N ALA A 55 22.72 12.11 46.02
CA ALA A 55 22.86 11.51 47.36
C ALA A 55 23.67 10.20 47.29
N ARG A 56 24.66 10.02 48.17
CA ARG A 56 25.33 8.73 48.39
C ARG A 56 24.52 7.86 49.36
N SER A 57 24.62 6.54 49.16
CA SER A 57 24.52 5.49 50.19
C SER A 57 23.17 5.23 50.89
N MET A 58 22.53 4.12 50.51
CA MET A 58 21.83 3.20 51.43
C MET A 58 21.97 1.76 50.88
N LEU A 59 22.81 0.94 51.53
CA LEU A 59 22.74 -0.52 51.80
C LEU A 59 21.99 -1.42 50.78
N GLY A 60 22.46 -2.57 50.28
CA GLY A 60 23.56 -3.51 50.60
C GLY A 60 23.37 -4.79 49.72
N ASN A 61 24.04 -5.94 49.87
CA ASN A 61 25.17 -6.39 50.70
C ASN A 61 25.79 -7.66 50.04
N VAL A 62 27.10 -7.70 49.77
CA VAL A 62 27.88 -8.95 49.58
C VAL A 62 29.23 -8.77 50.28
N SER A 63 29.58 -9.68 51.19
CA SER A 63 30.87 -9.65 51.89
C SER A 63 31.97 -10.33 51.07
N ILE A 64 33.16 -9.74 51.06
CA ILE A 64 34.41 -10.45 50.73
C ILE A 64 35.29 -10.41 51.97
N MET A 65 35.74 -11.59 52.42
CA MET A 65 36.69 -11.74 53.51
C MET A 65 38.03 -11.10 53.18
N ASN A 66 38.63 -10.43 54.16
CA ASN A 66 40.01 -9.95 54.09
C ASN A 66 40.88 -10.75 55.07
N PRO A 67 42.02 -11.33 54.65
CA PRO A 67 43.06 -11.79 55.56
C PRO A 67 44.09 -10.68 55.79
N THR A 68 44.31 -10.35 57.06
CA THR A 68 45.21 -9.30 57.54
C THR A 68 46.69 -9.63 57.28
N GLY A 69 47.47 -8.69 56.72
CA GLY A 69 48.92 -8.80 56.53
C GLY A 69 49.58 -7.41 56.60
N LEU A 70 50.68 -7.28 57.37
CA LEU A 70 51.21 -5.98 57.82
C LEU A 70 52.22 -5.29 56.86
N ARG A 71 52.29 -3.96 57.01
CA ARG A 71 53.39 -3.00 56.74
C ARG A 71 53.56 -2.39 55.33
N HIS A 72 53.43 -1.06 55.32
CA HIS A 72 54.18 -0.03 54.59
C HIS A 72 54.84 -0.39 53.24
N LEU A 73 54.38 0.26 52.16
CA LEU A 73 55.18 1.11 51.25
C LEU A 73 54.27 1.84 50.23
N SER A 74 54.82 2.85 49.56
CA SER A 74 54.22 3.98 48.83
C SER A 74 52.85 3.83 48.12
N THR A 75 52.07 4.91 48.18
CA THR A 75 50.74 5.07 47.54
C THR A 75 50.82 5.87 46.23
N GLU A 76 51.67 5.48 45.27
CA GLU A 76 51.77 6.16 43.96
C GLU A 76 51.48 5.21 42.78
N ASP A 77 52.09 4.01 42.70
CA ASP A 77 51.92 3.10 41.54
C ASP A 77 50.50 2.49 41.34
N LYS A 78 49.64 2.52 42.36
CA LYS A 78 48.29 1.93 42.30
C LYS A 78 47.23 2.87 41.72
N ALA A 79 47.53 4.16 41.55
CA ALA A 79 46.60 5.12 40.96
C ALA A 79 46.55 4.99 39.43
N GLU A 80 47.72 4.81 38.78
CA GLU A 80 47.81 4.66 37.32
C GLU A 80 47.25 3.31 36.86
N THR A 81 47.64 2.20 37.48
CA THR A 81 47.11 0.86 37.13
C THR A 81 45.59 0.73 37.31
N ALA A 82 44.99 1.40 38.31
CA ALA A 82 43.54 1.47 38.47
C ALA A 82 42.88 2.37 37.41
N GLY A 83 43.53 3.48 37.05
CA GLY A 83 43.07 4.38 35.99
C GLY A 83 43.11 3.73 34.61
N ASP A 84 44.16 2.96 34.31
CA ASP A 84 44.32 2.27 33.03
C ASP A 84 43.44 1.02 32.94
N SER A 85 43.27 0.25 34.01
CA SER A 85 42.27 -0.84 34.01
C SER A 85 40.84 -0.30 33.90
N ALA A 86 40.51 0.82 34.54
CA ALA A 86 39.21 1.47 34.35
C ALA A 86 39.05 2.03 32.93
N ARG A 87 40.12 2.55 32.31
CA ARG A 87 40.12 2.98 30.91
C ARG A 87 39.98 1.80 29.95
N GLU A 88 40.69 0.70 30.15
CA GLU A 88 40.54 -0.52 29.36
C GLU A 88 39.12 -1.08 29.48
N MET A 89 38.52 -1.10 30.68
CA MET A 89 37.12 -1.52 30.85
C MET A 89 36.13 -0.53 30.21
N ILE A 90 36.37 0.78 30.26
CA ILE A 90 35.55 1.79 29.57
C ILE A 90 35.74 1.70 28.05
N GLN A 91 36.93 1.36 27.58
CA GLN A 91 37.27 1.25 26.17
C GLN A 91 36.77 -0.09 25.59
N GLN A 92 36.78 -1.17 26.36
CA GLN A 92 36.04 -2.40 26.09
C GLN A 92 34.53 -2.15 26.11
N ALA A 93 33.99 -1.39 27.07
CA ALA A 93 32.56 -1.04 27.11
C ALA A 93 32.13 -0.08 25.97
N ALA A 94 33.08 0.69 25.41
CA ALA A 94 32.89 1.50 24.21
C ALA A 94 33.11 0.71 22.91
N GLN A 95 33.88 -0.39 22.96
CA GLN A 95 34.11 -1.34 21.87
C GLN A 95 33.05 -2.45 21.82
N THR A 96 32.34 -2.73 22.92
CA THR A 96 31.04 -3.42 22.92
C THR A 96 30.01 -2.48 22.30
N THR A 97 30.18 -2.31 21.00
CA THR A 97 29.25 -1.68 20.10
C THR A 97 27.90 -2.37 20.32
N TRP A 98 26.81 -1.60 20.38
CA TRP A 98 25.46 -2.12 20.61
C TRP A 98 25.02 -3.33 19.73
N PRO A 99 25.59 -3.58 18.53
CA PRO A 99 25.40 -4.83 17.80
C PRO A 99 25.73 -6.12 18.58
N ASP A 100 26.84 -6.24 19.30
CA ASP A 100 27.32 -7.58 19.73
C ASP A 100 26.46 -8.20 20.84
N ALA A 101 25.95 -7.38 21.76
CA ALA A 101 25.03 -7.83 22.81
C ALA A 101 23.62 -8.14 22.27
N LEU A 102 23.26 -7.58 21.10
CA LEU A 102 21.99 -7.85 20.42
C LEU A 102 22.11 -8.98 19.38
N ALA A 103 23.29 -9.21 18.79
CA ALA A 103 23.57 -10.28 17.84
C ALA A 103 23.42 -11.69 18.46
N HIS A 104 23.52 -11.78 19.78
CA HIS A 104 23.28 -13.01 20.55
C HIS A 104 21.95 -13.02 21.32
N ALA A 105 21.19 -11.93 21.28
CA ALA A 105 19.81 -11.91 21.73
C ALA A 105 18.93 -12.42 20.59
N GLY A 106 18.27 -13.57 20.78
CA GLY A 106 17.25 -14.03 19.82
C GLY A 106 16.15 -12.97 19.66
N PRO A 107 15.53 -12.83 18.46
CA PRO A 107 14.63 -11.73 18.13
C PRO A 107 13.59 -11.41 19.22
N GLN A 108 13.58 -10.18 19.74
CA GLN A 108 12.66 -9.79 20.81
C GLN A 108 11.50 -8.93 20.31
N ILE A 109 10.28 -9.23 20.79
CA ILE A 109 9.08 -8.48 20.42
C ILE A 109 9.16 -7.05 20.98
N GLY A 110 9.16 -6.06 20.10
CA GLY A 110 9.26 -4.65 20.42
C GLY A 110 10.51 -3.97 19.87
N GLU A 111 11.46 -4.72 19.32
CA GLU A 111 12.64 -4.18 18.61
C GLU A 111 12.22 -3.32 17.41
N PHE A 112 11.22 -3.75 16.63
CA PHE A 112 10.74 -2.98 15.49
C PHE A 112 10.18 -1.63 15.95
N LYS A 113 9.44 -1.62 17.06
CA LYS A 113 8.92 -0.40 17.65
C LYS A 113 10.02 0.49 18.23
N ALA A 114 11.13 -0.07 18.72
CA ALA A 114 12.30 0.68 19.14
C ALA A 114 13.04 1.32 17.95
N LEU A 115 13.05 0.65 16.79
CA LEU A 115 13.53 1.18 15.51
C LEU A 115 12.58 2.23 14.88
N GLY A 116 11.45 2.57 15.52
CA GLY A 116 10.47 3.53 14.97
C GLY A 116 9.56 2.96 13.87
N LEU A 117 9.64 1.65 13.61
CA LEU A 117 8.66 0.89 12.84
C LEU A 117 7.41 0.64 13.71
N CYS A 118 6.43 -0.09 13.18
CA CYS A 118 5.17 -0.44 13.87
C CYS A 118 4.28 0.77 14.22
N ASN A 119 4.22 1.75 13.31
CA ASN A 119 3.31 2.90 13.39
C ASN A 119 1.83 2.50 13.28
N PHE A 120 0.88 3.35 13.72
CA PHE A 120 -0.57 3.07 13.61
C PHE A 120 -1.10 3.28 12.18
N THR A 121 -0.59 2.47 11.25
CA THR A 121 -0.93 2.45 9.82
C THR A 121 -1.01 0.99 9.34
N PRO A 122 -1.59 0.72 8.17
CA PRO A 122 -1.55 -0.63 7.57
C PRO A 122 -0.11 -1.15 7.35
N VAL A 123 0.85 -0.24 7.16
CA VAL A 123 2.28 -0.54 7.06
C VAL A 123 2.81 -1.03 8.41
N GLY A 124 2.61 -0.27 9.48
CA GLY A 124 3.10 -0.65 10.80
C GLY A 124 2.40 -1.85 11.43
N GLY A 125 1.12 -2.08 11.10
CA GLY A 125 0.44 -3.33 11.45
C GLY A 125 1.05 -4.56 10.74
N LEU A 126 1.57 -4.38 9.52
CA LEU A 126 2.26 -5.43 8.78
C LEU A 126 3.69 -5.64 9.27
N GLU A 127 4.43 -4.57 9.60
CA GLU A 127 5.75 -4.62 10.26
C GLU A 127 5.66 -5.41 11.57
N ALA A 128 4.65 -5.11 12.40
CA ALA A 128 4.37 -5.89 13.61
C ALA A 128 4.06 -7.36 13.26
N MET A 129 3.21 -7.63 12.26
CA MET A 129 2.91 -9.01 11.86
C MET A 129 4.16 -9.79 11.40
N PHE A 130 5.11 -9.13 10.71
CA PHE A 130 6.39 -9.75 10.37
C PHE A 130 7.24 -10.04 11.62
N GLU A 131 7.37 -9.10 12.55
CA GLU A 131 8.06 -9.30 13.84
C GLU A 131 7.45 -10.48 14.62
N TYR A 132 6.12 -10.51 14.79
CA TYR A 132 5.41 -11.60 15.46
C TYR A 132 5.64 -12.96 14.76
N ILE A 133 5.53 -13.02 13.43
CA ILE A 133 5.77 -14.29 12.71
C ILE A 133 7.23 -14.72 12.88
N HIS A 134 8.21 -13.83 12.71
CA HIS A 134 9.62 -14.16 12.82
C HIS A 134 9.97 -14.71 14.21
N VAL A 135 9.60 -13.97 15.28
CA VAL A 135 9.91 -14.32 16.67
C VAL A 135 9.26 -15.65 17.09
N TYR A 136 7.97 -15.84 16.82
CA TYR A 136 7.24 -17.03 17.30
C TYR A 136 7.48 -18.29 16.45
N SER A 137 7.82 -18.15 15.16
CA SER A 137 8.05 -19.31 14.28
C SER A 137 9.52 -19.70 14.13
N GLY A 138 10.45 -18.79 14.43
CA GLY A 138 11.88 -18.98 14.16
C GLY A 138 12.23 -19.07 12.67
N LEU A 139 11.29 -18.75 11.76
CA LEU A 139 11.53 -18.80 10.33
C LEU A 139 12.51 -17.70 9.90
N PRO A 140 13.43 -17.98 8.95
CA PRO A 140 14.28 -16.95 8.35
C PRO A 140 13.41 -15.85 7.71
N TRP A 141 13.93 -14.62 7.64
CA TRP A 141 13.18 -13.46 7.13
C TRP A 141 12.49 -13.67 5.77
N TRP A 142 13.11 -14.39 4.82
CA TRP A 142 12.45 -14.71 3.55
C TRP A 142 11.17 -15.55 3.74
N GLY A 143 11.22 -16.52 4.66
CA GLY A 143 10.11 -17.39 5.03
C GLY A 143 9.04 -16.63 5.80
N THR A 144 9.44 -15.73 6.70
CA THR A 144 8.54 -14.80 7.41
C THR A 144 7.74 -13.95 6.42
N ILE A 145 8.40 -13.32 5.44
CA ILE A 145 7.75 -12.52 4.39
C ILE A 145 6.77 -13.39 3.58
N ALA A 146 7.16 -14.60 3.21
CA ALA A 146 6.31 -15.52 2.46
C ALA A 146 5.06 -15.95 3.25
N VAL A 147 5.21 -16.37 4.51
CA VAL A 147 4.10 -16.79 5.39
C VAL A 147 3.14 -15.63 5.66
N ALA A 148 3.67 -14.44 5.97
CA ALA A 148 2.87 -13.23 6.14
C ALA A 148 2.07 -12.87 4.87
N THR A 149 2.69 -13.02 3.68
CA THR A 149 2.02 -12.83 2.39
C THR A 149 0.85 -13.80 2.24
N VAL A 150 1.07 -15.09 2.50
CA VAL A 150 0.02 -16.12 2.40
C VAL A 150 -1.09 -15.87 3.42
N ALA A 151 -0.77 -15.50 4.66
CA ALA A 151 -1.74 -15.22 5.71
C ALA A 151 -2.70 -14.07 5.31
N VAL A 152 -2.17 -12.94 4.82
CA VAL A 152 -3.00 -11.83 4.34
C VAL A 152 -3.82 -12.23 3.11
N ARG A 153 -3.25 -13.00 2.19
CA ARG A 153 -3.98 -13.50 1.00
C ARG A 153 -5.13 -14.44 1.37
N VAL A 154 -4.95 -15.32 2.37
CA VAL A 154 -6.01 -16.19 2.90
C VAL A 154 -7.09 -15.37 3.61
N ALA A 155 -6.72 -14.38 4.44
CA ALA A 155 -7.67 -13.50 5.11
C ALA A 155 -8.55 -12.71 4.12
N LEU A 156 -8.00 -12.29 2.98
CA LEU A 156 -8.73 -11.59 1.91
C LEU A 156 -9.53 -12.53 0.99
N LEU A 157 -9.25 -13.83 0.98
CA LEU A 157 -9.83 -14.80 0.04
C LEU A 157 -11.38 -14.82 0.04
N PRO A 158 -12.10 -14.75 1.17
CA PRO A 158 -13.57 -14.70 1.17
C PRO A 158 -14.14 -13.48 0.43
N LEU A 159 -13.45 -12.34 0.52
CA LEU A 159 -13.81 -11.11 -0.19
C LEU A 159 -13.53 -11.24 -1.69
N MET A 160 -12.39 -11.83 -2.07
CA MET A 160 -12.05 -12.11 -3.47
C MET A 160 -13.03 -13.09 -4.13
N ILE A 161 -13.54 -14.07 -3.39
CA ILE A 161 -14.60 -14.98 -3.87
C ILE A 161 -15.91 -14.21 -4.12
N LYS A 162 -16.32 -13.30 -3.23
CA LYS A 162 -17.51 -12.45 -3.44
C LYS A 162 -17.39 -11.60 -4.71
N ILE A 163 -16.22 -10.99 -4.94
CA ILE A 163 -15.94 -10.20 -6.16
C ILE A 163 -16.00 -11.09 -7.42
N GLN A 164 -15.45 -12.30 -7.36
CA GLN A 164 -15.51 -13.23 -8.50
C GLN A 164 -16.91 -13.78 -8.80
N ARG A 165 -17.76 -14.01 -7.78
CA ARG A 165 -19.18 -14.32 -7.99
C ARG A 165 -19.88 -13.20 -8.77
N ASN A 166 -19.62 -11.94 -8.43
CA ASN A 166 -20.14 -10.77 -9.16
C ASN A 166 -19.61 -10.71 -10.60
N ASN A 167 -18.31 -10.98 -10.82
CA ASN A 167 -17.70 -11.01 -12.16
C ASN A 167 -18.33 -12.09 -13.06
N ALA A 168 -18.54 -13.30 -12.54
CA ALA A 168 -19.18 -14.38 -13.30
C ALA A 168 -20.62 -14.03 -13.71
N ARG A 169 -21.40 -13.37 -12.83
CA ARG A 169 -22.73 -12.83 -13.17
C ARG A 169 -22.64 -11.76 -14.27
N LEU A 170 -21.70 -10.82 -14.14
CA LEU A 170 -21.50 -9.73 -15.10
C LEU A 170 -21.07 -10.24 -16.49
N MET A 171 -20.23 -11.27 -16.56
CA MET A 171 -19.87 -11.93 -17.82
C MET A 171 -21.06 -12.61 -18.49
N ASN A 172 -21.96 -13.21 -17.70
CA ASN A 172 -23.16 -13.87 -18.22
C ASN A 172 -24.21 -12.93 -18.82
N ILE A 173 -24.21 -11.65 -18.43
CA ILE A 173 -25.09 -10.60 -18.98
C ILE A 173 -24.36 -9.64 -19.93
N ASN A 174 -23.05 -9.83 -20.14
CA ASN A 174 -22.24 -8.99 -21.00
C ASN A 174 -22.86 -8.72 -22.39
N PRO A 175 -23.42 -9.71 -23.14
CA PRO A 175 -24.06 -9.41 -24.43
C PRO A 175 -25.27 -8.48 -24.31
N ASP A 176 -26.09 -8.61 -23.26
CA ASP A 176 -27.23 -7.73 -23.01
C ASP A 176 -26.77 -6.32 -22.64
N VAL A 177 -25.71 -6.21 -21.84
CA VAL A 177 -25.06 -4.95 -21.49
C VAL A 177 -24.53 -4.23 -22.73
N THR A 178 -23.83 -4.95 -23.62
CA THR A 178 -23.30 -4.38 -24.87
C THR A 178 -24.43 -3.86 -25.76
N ARG A 179 -25.50 -4.64 -25.96
CA ARG A 179 -26.68 -4.20 -26.73
C ARG A 179 -27.30 -2.91 -26.19
N ILE A 180 -27.47 -2.82 -24.87
CA ILE A 180 -28.06 -1.62 -24.25
C ILE A 180 -27.10 -0.43 -24.35
N MET A 181 -25.79 -0.64 -24.18
CA MET A 181 -24.78 0.41 -24.32
C MET A 181 -24.65 0.94 -25.76
N GLU A 182 -24.77 0.09 -26.78
CA GLU A 182 -24.84 0.51 -28.18
C GLU A 182 -26.07 1.37 -28.44
N ASN A 183 -27.25 0.92 -28.02
CA ASN A 183 -28.50 1.69 -28.14
C ASN A 183 -28.45 3.04 -27.39
N LEU A 184 -27.86 3.06 -26.19
CA LEU A 184 -27.65 4.27 -25.40
C LEU A 184 -26.72 5.25 -26.12
N LYS A 185 -25.61 4.78 -26.68
CA LYS A 185 -24.68 5.60 -27.47
C LYS A 185 -25.35 6.16 -28.72
N SER A 186 -26.19 5.37 -29.41
CA SER A 186 -26.99 5.84 -30.54
C SER A 186 -27.99 6.92 -30.13
N ALA A 187 -28.74 6.74 -29.04
CA ALA A 187 -29.67 7.75 -28.52
C ALA A 187 -28.95 9.07 -28.15
N GLN A 188 -27.80 8.98 -27.46
CA GLN A 188 -26.96 10.13 -27.15
C GLN A 188 -26.47 10.86 -28.41
N SER A 189 -26.06 10.12 -29.45
CA SER A 189 -25.60 10.72 -30.72
C SER A 189 -26.72 11.45 -31.49
N GLN A 190 -27.98 11.04 -31.28
CA GLN A 190 -29.17 11.63 -31.89
C GLN A 190 -29.76 12.78 -31.05
N GLY A 191 -29.29 12.98 -29.81
CA GLY A 191 -29.81 13.99 -28.89
C GLY A 191 -31.13 13.59 -28.20
N ASP A 192 -31.54 12.32 -28.28
CA ASP A 192 -32.78 11.84 -27.65
C ASP A 192 -32.56 11.62 -26.14
N SER A 193 -32.98 12.60 -25.34
CA SER A 193 -32.90 12.56 -23.88
C SER A 193 -33.83 11.53 -23.25
N LEU A 194 -34.99 11.25 -23.85
CA LEU A 194 -35.97 10.28 -23.35
C LEU A 194 -35.47 8.85 -23.56
N ALA A 195 -34.97 8.52 -24.77
CA ALA A 195 -34.35 7.24 -25.03
C ALA A 195 -33.07 7.03 -24.20
N THR A 196 -32.25 8.08 -24.02
CA THR A 196 -31.07 8.02 -23.16
C THR A 196 -31.45 7.69 -21.70
N GLY A 197 -32.49 8.33 -21.16
CA GLY A 197 -33.04 8.01 -19.84
C GLY A 197 -33.55 6.57 -19.74
N LYS A 198 -34.33 6.13 -20.74
CA LYS A 198 -34.88 4.77 -20.82
C LYS A 198 -33.78 3.70 -20.82
N TYR A 199 -32.77 3.81 -21.69
CA TYR A 199 -31.67 2.84 -21.74
C TYR A 199 -30.80 2.87 -20.47
N THR A 200 -30.65 4.04 -19.84
CA THR A 200 -29.97 4.17 -18.53
C THR A 200 -30.74 3.43 -17.42
N GLN A 201 -32.07 3.48 -17.43
CA GLN A 201 -32.91 2.71 -16.51
C GLN A 201 -32.91 1.21 -16.85
N GLU A 202 -32.93 0.83 -18.12
CA GLU A 202 -32.88 -0.56 -18.59
C GLU A 202 -31.60 -1.26 -18.08
N ILE A 203 -30.43 -0.63 -18.22
CA ILE A 203 -29.16 -1.22 -17.77
C ILE A 203 -29.05 -1.31 -16.23
N GLN A 204 -29.54 -0.31 -15.49
CA GLN A 204 -29.63 -0.40 -14.03
C GLN A 204 -30.58 -1.52 -13.58
N THR A 205 -31.68 -1.72 -14.31
CA THR A 205 -32.67 -2.77 -14.02
C THR A 205 -32.10 -4.15 -14.34
N LEU A 206 -31.34 -4.29 -15.44
CA LEU A 206 -30.60 -5.51 -15.78
C LEU A 206 -29.59 -5.89 -14.68
N PHE A 207 -28.82 -4.91 -14.18
CA PHE A 207 -27.87 -5.13 -13.07
C PHE A 207 -28.56 -5.54 -11.77
N LYS A 208 -29.67 -4.89 -11.41
CA LYS A 208 -30.48 -5.27 -10.24
C LYS A 208 -31.07 -6.69 -10.38
N LYS A 209 -31.69 -7.00 -11.52
CA LYS A 209 -32.31 -8.31 -11.81
C LYS A 209 -31.32 -9.49 -11.77
N ASN A 210 -30.05 -9.24 -12.10
CA ASN A 210 -28.99 -10.26 -12.07
C ASN A 210 -28.07 -10.15 -10.85
N GLU A 211 -28.43 -9.34 -9.84
CA GLU A 211 -27.69 -9.14 -8.60
C GLU A 211 -26.18 -8.87 -8.79
N CYS A 212 -25.82 -8.09 -9.81
CA CYS A 212 -24.42 -7.81 -10.16
C CYS A 212 -24.21 -6.34 -10.49
N HIS A 213 -23.02 -5.80 -10.22
CA HIS A 213 -22.71 -4.41 -10.51
C HIS A 213 -21.24 -4.21 -10.90
N PRO A 214 -20.91 -3.39 -11.92
CA PRO A 214 -19.52 -3.12 -12.32
C PRO A 214 -18.65 -2.57 -11.19
N MET A 215 -19.17 -1.70 -10.33
CA MET A 215 -18.40 -1.15 -9.19
C MET A 215 -17.93 -2.23 -8.20
N LYS A 216 -18.67 -3.34 -8.07
CA LYS A 216 -18.23 -4.49 -7.23
C LYS A 216 -17.04 -5.22 -7.87
N SER A 217 -16.94 -5.23 -9.21
CA SER A 217 -15.79 -5.76 -9.95
C SER A 217 -14.54 -4.89 -9.77
N MET A 218 -14.70 -3.57 -9.71
CA MET A 218 -13.62 -2.61 -9.43
C MET A 218 -13.05 -2.73 -8.02
N GLY A 219 -13.71 -3.45 -7.10
CA GLY A 219 -13.20 -3.70 -5.75
C GLY A 219 -11.85 -4.44 -5.72
N LEU A 220 -11.56 -5.30 -6.71
CA LEU A 220 -10.32 -6.09 -6.73
C LEU A 220 -9.05 -5.20 -6.74
N PRO A 221 -8.82 -4.31 -7.73
CA PRO A 221 -7.68 -3.40 -7.69
C PRO A 221 -7.72 -2.42 -6.51
N LEU A 222 -8.91 -1.97 -6.08
CA LEU A 222 -9.05 -1.06 -4.94
C LEU A 222 -8.61 -1.65 -3.60
N ILE A 223 -8.68 -2.99 -3.44
CA ILE A 223 -8.16 -3.69 -2.25
C ILE A 223 -6.70 -4.12 -2.47
N GLN A 224 -6.38 -4.62 -3.67
CA GLN A 224 -5.05 -5.15 -3.97
C GLN A 224 -3.96 -4.06 -3.96
N MET A 225 -4.26 -2.85 -4.44
CA MET A 225 -3.28 -1.76 -4.50
C MET A 225 -2.84 -1.28 -3.10
N PRO A 226 -3.73 -0.94 -2.14
CA PRO A 226 -3.32 -0.61 -0.77
C PRO A 226 -2.56 -1.72 -0.06
N VAL A 227 -2.95 -2.99 -0.26
CA VAL A 227 -2.23 -4.14 0.32
C VAL A 227 -0.82 -4.23 -0.26
N MET A 228 -0.67 -4.13 -1.59
CA MET A 228 0.64 -4.14 -2.26
C MET A 228 1.53 -2.97 -1.82
N ILE A 229 0.98 -1.76 -1.71
CA ILE A 229 1.70 -0.58 -1.21
C ILE A 229 2.12 -0.79 0.25
N SER A 230 1.28 -1.41 1.08
CA SER A 230 1.61 -1.69 2.48
C SER A 230 2.77 -2.67 2.62
N PHE A 231 2.75 -3.77 1.85
CA PHE A 231 3.88 -4.73 1.80
C PHE A 231 5.16 -4.08 1.25
N PHE A 232 5.06 -3.30 0.18
CA PHE A 232 6.20 -2.59 -0.40
C PHE A 232 6.81 -1.60 0.61
N MET A 233 6.00 -0.77 1.26
CA MET A 233 6.48 0.21 2.23
C MET A 233 7.08 -0.45 3.48
N ALA A 234 6.44 -1.50 4.01
CA ALA A 234 6.93 -2.19 5.21
C ALA A 234 8.28 -2.86 4.97
N ILE A 235 8.39 -3.66 3.89
CA ILE A 235 9.64 -4.36 3.56
C ILE A 235 10.75 -3.36 3.20
N ARG A 236 10.41 -2.25 2.54
CA ARG A 236 11.37 -1.19 2.23
C ARG A 236 11.83 -0.44 3.49
N ALA A 237 10.93 -0.11 4.42
CA ALA A 237 11.29 0.53 5.68
C ALA A 237 12.17 -0.41 6.54
N MET A 238 11.86 -1.72 6.54
CA MET A 238 12.71 -2.74 7.16
C MET A 238 14.10 -2.81 6.50
N ALA A 239 14.20 -2.67 5.18
CA ALA A 239 15.47 -2.66 4.45
C ALA A 239 16.29 -1.37 4.64
N GLU A 240 15.63 -0.24 4.88
CA GLU A 240 16.27 1.06 5.17
C GLU A 240 16.70 1.18 6.64
N MET A 241 16.24 0.28 7.52
CA MET A 241 16.59 0.22 8.94
C MET A 241 17.49 -0.99 9.27
N PRO A 242 18.29 -0.96 10.35
CA PRO A 242 19.15 -2.07 10.75
C PRO A 242 18.35 -3.17 11.46
N VAL A 243 17.44 -3.83 10.75
CA VAL A 243 16.64 -4.95 11.26
C VAL A 243 17.55 -6.19 11.46
N PRO A 244 17.66 -6.74 12.69
CA PRO A 244 18.54 -7.88 12.97
C PRO A 244 18.28 -9.08 12.05
N GLY A 245 19.36 -9.59 11.44
CA GLY A 245 19.33 -10.76 10.56
C GLY A 245 18.70 -10.56 9.18
N LEU A 246 18.14 -9.38 8.84
CA LEU A 246 17.53 -9.15 7.52
C LEU A 246 18.56 -9.23 6.37
N GLN A 247 19.83 -8.97 6.66
CA GLN A 247 20.96 -9.01 5.72
C GLN A 247 21.53 -10.43 5.51
N ASP A 248 21.19 -11.38 6.39
CA ASP A 248 21.79 -12.72 6.40
C ASP A 248 20.77 -13.85 6.18
N GLN A 249 19.49 -13.61 6.49
CA GLN A 249 18.42 -14.61 6.47
C GLN A 249 17.58 -14.60 5.17
N GLY A 250 18.22 -14.33 4.05
CA GLY A 250 17.69 -14.56 2.71
C GLY A 250 17.83 -16.02 2.26
N LEU A 251 17.83 -16.26 0.95
CA LEU A 251 17.77 -17.61 0.38
C LEU A 251 18.66 -17.77 -0.86
N PHE A 252 19.33 -18.91 -0.98
CA PHE A 252 20.24 -19.26 -2.09
C PHE A 252 21.27 -18.16 -2.41
N TRP A 253 21.09 -17.41 -3.50
CA TRP A 253 22.03 -16.38 -3.97
C TRP A 253 21.71 -14.96 -3.47
N PHE A 254 20.59 -14.78 -2.77
CA PHE A 254 20.15 -13.50 -2.21
C PHE A 254 20.04 -13.63 -0.69
N THR A 255 21.18 -13.70 0.00
CA THR A 255 21.23 -13.74 1.47
C THR A 255 20.79 -12.42 2.11
N ASP A 256 21.11 -11.29 1.46
CA ASP A 256 20.71 -9.96 1.90
C ASP A 256 19.34 -9.58 1.32
N LEU A 257 18.34 -9.42 2.20
CA LEU A 257 16.98 -9.00 1.83
C LEU A 257 16.81 -7.48 1.75
N ALA A 258 17.76 -6.71 2.29
CA ALA A 258 17.81 -5.25 2.22
C ALA A 258 18.52 -4.74 0.95
N ALA A 259 19.56 -5.46 0.47
CA ALA A 259 20.22 -5.16 -0.79
C ALA A 259 19.42 -5.59 -2.03
N LYS A 260 19.79 -5.05 -3.20
CA LYS A 260 19.30 -5.50 -4.51
C LYS A 260 19.84 -6.89 -4.86
N ASP A 261 19.12 -7.63 -5.71
CA ASP A 261 19.60 -8.92 -6.25
C ASP A 261 20.89 -8.71 -7.08
N PRO A 262 22.03 -9.35 -6.73
CA PRO A 262 23.28 -9.25 -7.49
C PRO A 262 23.17 -9.74 -8.94
N TYR A 263 22.28 -10.70 -9.22
CA TYR A 263 22.15 -11.38 -10.52
C TYR A 263 20.88 -10.97 -11.29
N TYR A 264 20.04 -10.11 -10.71
CA TYR A 264 18.75 -9.64 -11.27
C TYR A 264 17.75 -10.77 -11.65
N VAL A 265 17.92 -11.97 -11.09
CA VAL A 265 17.04 -13.12 -11.31
C VAL A 265 15.66 -12.87 -10.71
N LEU A 266 15.59 -12.32 -9.51
CA LEU A 266 14.35 -12.03 -8.78
C LEU A 266 13.42 -11.04 -9.53
N PRO A 267 13.90 -9.90 -10.08
CA PRO A 267 13.13 -9.06 -11.01
C PRO A 267 12.52 -9.82 -12.19
N VAL A 268 13.32 -10.67 -12.87
CA VAL A 268 12.89 -11.44 -14.04
C VAL A 268 11.85 -12.50 -13.66
N VAL A 269 12.07 -13.25 -12.57
CA VAL A 269 11.14 -14.27 -12.05
C VAL A 269 9.84 -13.63 -11.57
N SER A 270 9.90 -12.48 -10.91
CA SER A 270 8.71 -11.72 -10.50
C SER A 270 7.88 -11.27 -11.71
N ALA A 271 8.52 -10.69 -12.73
CA ALA A 271 7.86 -10.28 -13.96
C ALA A 271 7.26 -11.47 -14.74
N ALA A 272 7.96 -12.60 -14.81
CA ALA A 272 7.42 -13.85 -15.36
C ALA A 272 6.20 -14.34 -14.56
N GLY A 273 6.23 -14.23 -13.23
CA GLY A 273 5.08 -14.53 -12.36
C GLY A 273 3.88 -13.62 -12.62
N VAL A 274 4.08 -12.31 -12.76
CA VAL A 274 3.01 -11.35 -13.13
C VAL A 274 2.43 -11.70 -14.50
N MET A 275 3.28 -12.05 -15.47
CA MET A 275 2.85 -12.47 -16.80
C MET A 275 2.03 -13.78 -16.74
N ALA A 276 2.46 -14.77 -15.97
CA ALA A 276 1.71 -16.02 -15.77
C ALA A 276 0.34 -15.79 -15.11
N VAL A 277 0.24 -14.88 -14.13
CA VAL A 277 -1.04 -14.45 -13.54
C VAL A 277 -1.94 -13.76 -14.57
N LEU A 278 -1.38 -12.89 -15.42
CA LEU A 278 -2.12 -12.21 -16.50
C LEU A 278 -2.68 -13.21 -17.52
N GLU A 279 -1.87 -14.16 -17.97
CA GLU A 279 -2.30 -15.21 -18.90
C GLU A 279 -3.39 -16.10 -18.28
N ALA A 280 -3.09 -16.75 -17.16
CA ALA A 280 -4.01 -17.69 -16.51
C ALA A 280 -5.34 -17.03 -16.08
N GLY A 281 -5.30 -15.75 -15.67
CA GLY A 281 -6.47 -14.98 -15.28
C GLY A 281 -7.44 -14.69 -16.43
N THR A 282 -6.98 -14.65 -17.69
CA THR A 282 -7.87 -14.40 -18.84
C THR A 282 -8.85 -15.54 -19.14
N GLU A 283 -8.53 -16.76 -18.72
CA GLU A 283 -9.37 -17.94 -18.93
C GLU A 283 -10.39 -18.17 -17.80
N ALA A 284 -10.09 -17.71 -16.57
CA ALA A 284 -10.91 -17.97 -15.38
C ALA A 284 -12.20 -17.11 -15.29
N GLY A 285 -12.31 -16.08 -16.13
CA GLY A 285 -13.36 -15.05 -16.03
C GLY A 285 -13.08 -13.99 -14.97
N ALA A 286 -11.80 -13.72 -14.69
CA ALA A 286 -11.41 -12.56 -13.90
C ALA A 286 -11.77 -11.25 -14.63
N ALA A 287 -11.84 -10.14 -13.90
CA ALA A 287 -12.03 -8.79 -14.46
C ALA A 287 -10.73 -8.28 -15.14
N ASN A 288 -10.21 -9.08 -16.07
CA ASN A 288 -9.01 -8.79 -16.82
C ASN A 288 -9.30 -7.89 -18.03
N PRO A 289 -8.27 -7.26 -18.63
CA PRO A 289 -8.45 -6.34 -19.75
C PRO A 289 -9.16 -7.01 -20.93
N GLN A 290 -10.41 -6.62 -21.20
CA GLN A 290 -11.33 -7.32 -22.11
C GLN A 290 -10.90 -7.36 -23.59
N SER A 291 -9.88 -6.60 -23.98
CA SER A 291 -9.39 -6.57 -25.37
C SER A 291 -7.95 -7.07 -25.48
N LYS A 292 -7.66 -7.80 -26.57
CA LYS A 292 -6.32 -8.29 -26.92
C LYS A 292 -5.26 -7.18 -26.92
N GLY A 293 -5.63 -5.99 -27.39
CA GLY A 293 -4.75 -4.81 -27.39
C GLY A 293 -4.32 -4.39 -25.98
N MET A 294 -5.26 -4.29 -25.04
CA MET A 294 -4.93 -3.94 -23.66
C MET A 294 -4.10 -5.04 -22.96
N LYS A 295 -4.37 -6.33 -23.23
CA LYS A 295 -3.53 -7.44 -22.75
C LYS A 295 -2.08 -7.29 -23.22
N ASN A 296 -1.86 -6.92 -24.49
CA ASN A 296 -0.52 -6.67 -25.04
C ASN A 296 0.17 -5.45 -24.39
N VAL A 297 -0.57 -4.38 -24.07
CA VAL A 297 -0.03 -3.24 -23.30
C VAL A 297 0.45 -3.69 -21.92
N PHE A 298 -0.33 -4.50 -21.19
CA PHE A 298 0.09 -5.02 -19.88
C PHE A 298 1.29 -5.98 -19.96
N ARG A 299 1.38 -6.82 -21.02
CA ARG A 299 2.56 -7.65 -21.27
C ARG A 299 3.81 -6.80 -21.49
N ALA A 300 3.73 -5.78 -22.35
CA ALA A 300 4.85 -4.86 -22.62
C ALA A 300 5.26 -4.09 -21.34
N LEU A 301 4.29 -3.58 -20.58
CA LEU A 301 4.53 -2.91 -19.30
C LEU A 301 5.27 -3.80 -18.30
N THR A 302 4.89 -5.09 -18.22
CA THR A 302 5.54 -6.06 -17.32
C THR A 302 7.02 -6.26 -17.66
N VAL A 303 7.38 -6.30 -18.95
CA VAL A 303 8.78 -6.44 -19.40
C VAL A 303 9.56 -5.14 -19.17
N VAL A 304 8.98 -3.98 -19.51
CA VAL A 304 9.62 -2.66 -19.34
C VAL A 304 9.89 -2.34 -17.86
N MET A 305 9.08 -2.86 -16.94
CA MET A 305 9.26 -2.67 -15.50
C MET A 305 10.39 -3.51 -14.86
N VAL A 306 10.98 -4.48 -15.57
CA VAL A 306 12.11 -5.28 -15.04
C VAL A 306 13.33 -4.40 -14.71
N PRO A 307 13.93 -3.63 -15.66
CA PRO A 307 15.02 -2.72 -15.32
C PRO A 307 14.58 -1.62 -14.33
N PHE A 308 13.30 -1.27 -14.31
CA PHE A 308 12.72 -0.26 -13.41
C PHE A 308 12.45 -0.75 -11.97
N THR A 309 12.65 -2.03 -11.71
CA THR A 309 12.52 -2.64 -10.37
C THR A 309 13.82 -3.32 -9.91
N ALA A 310 14.79 -3.52 -10.82
CA ALA A 310 16.06 -4.20 -10.57
C ALA A 310 16.94 -3.63 -9.43
N TRP A 311 16.70 -2.39 -8.99
CA TRP A 311 17.41 -1.77 -7.86
C TRP A 311 16.70 -1.93 -6.50
N MET A 312 15.52 -2.54 -6.46
CA MET A 312 14.74 -2.69 -5.22
C MET A 312 15.32 -3.79 -4.31
N PRO A 313 15.14 -3.68 -2.97
CA PRO A 313 15.54 -4.71 -2.02
C PRO A 313 14.98 -6.09 -2.37
N SER A 314 15.79 -7.14 -2.24
CA SER A 314 15.44 -8.49 -2.67
C SER A 314 14.23 -9.05 -1.91
N GLY A 315 14.01 -8.62 -0.65
CA GLY A 315 12.81 -8.94 0.14
C GLY A 315 11.49 -8.49 -0.51
N VAL A 316 11.48 -7.39 -1.29
CA VAL A 316 10.28 -6.94 -2.02
C VAL A 316 9.90 -7.96 -3.10
N PHE A 317 10.89 -8.58 -3.74
CA PHE A 317 10.67 -9.65 -4.70
C PHE A 317 10.23 -10.95 -4.06
N VAL A 318 10.69 -11.30 -2.85
CA VAL A 318 10.17 -12.44 -2.08
C VAL A 318 8.66 -12.30 -1.86
N TYR A 319 8.20 -11.11 -1.47
CA TYR A 319 6.77 -10.79 -1.39
C TYR A 319 6.07 -10.97 -2.74
N TRP A 320 6.54 -10.31 -3.81
CA TRP A 320 5.88 -10.35 -5.11
C TRP A 320 5.81 -11.76 -5.71
N ILE A 321 6.89 -12.53 -5.63
CA ILE A 321 6.96 -13.90 -6.14
C ILE A 321 5.98 -14.80 -5.36
N THR A 322 5.97 -14.74 -4.02
CA THR A 322 5.01 -15.49 -3.19
C THR A 322 3.56 -15.09 -3.51
N SER A 323 3.31 -13.79 -3.65
CA SER A 323 2.04 -13.20 -4.05
C SER A 323 1.57 -13.70 -5.43
N ASN A 324 2.49 -13.85 -6.39
CA ASN A 324 2.21 -14.38 -7.72
C ASN A 324 1.89 -15.88 -7.67
N PHE A 325 2.69 -16.69 -6.96
CA PHE A 325 2.41 -18.12 -6.75
C PHE A 325 1.04 -18.36 -6.11
N PHE A 326 0.68 -17.61 -5.06
CA PHE A 326 -0.66 -17.68 -4.47
C PHE A 326 -1.74 -17.33 -5.50
N SER A 327 -1.52 -16.31 -6.32
CA SER A 327 -2.48 -15.87 -7.34
C SER A 327 -2.68 -16.93 -8.43
N ILE A 328 -1.61 -17.59 -8.88
CA ILE A 328 -1.66 -18.70 -9.83
C ILE A 328 -2.42 -19.89 -9.20
N GLY A 329 -2.09 -20.27 -7.96
CA GLY A 329 -2.80 -21.33 -7.24
C GLY A 329 -4.30 -21.06 -7.08
N GLN A 330 -4.67 -19.82 -6.72
CA GLN A 330 -6.06 -19.36 -6.67
C GLN A 330 -6.74 -19.46 -8.04
N ILE A 331 -6.09 -19.05 -9.13
CA ILE A 331 -6.64 -19.15 -10.48
C ILE A 331 -6.85 -20.61 -10.89
N LEU A 332 -5.87 -21.49 -10.65
CA LEU A 332 -5.96 -22.93 -10.97
C LEU A 332 -7.09 -23.60 -10.18
N ALA A 333 -7.19 -23.31 -8.87
CA ALA A 333 -8.30 -23.78 -8.05
C ALA A 333 -9.66 -23.33 -8.61
N LEU A 334 -9.78 -22.07 -9.07
CA LEU A 334 -11.04 -21.51 -9.59
C LEU A 334 -11.32 -21.82 -11.07
N LYS A 335 -10.40 -22.47 -11.76
CA LYS A 335 -10.66 -23.18 -13.02
C LYS A 335 -11.36 -24.52 -12.77
N ASN A 336 -11.12 -25.18 -11.64
CA ASN A 336 -11.75 -26.46 -11.31
C ASN A 336 -13.27 -26.29 -11.06
N PRO A 337 -14.17 -26.95 -11.83
CA PRO A 337 -15.62 -26.84 -11.64
C PRO A 337 -16.11 -27.25 -10.26
N ALA A 338 -15.48 -28.23 -9.59
CA ALA A 338 -15.86 -28.68 -8.26
C ALA A 338 -15.67 -27.57 -7.21
N VAL A 339 -14.52 -26.89 -7.26
CA VAL A 339 -14.22 -25.73 -6.40
C VAL A 339 -15.18 -24.58 -6.69
N ARG A 340 -15.48 -24.29 -7.97
CA ARG A 340 -16.46 -23.26 -8.34
C ARG A 340 -17.85 -23.57 -7.78
N ASN A 341 -18.30 -24.83 -7.84
CA ASN A 341 -19.59 -25.26 -7.31
C ASN A 341 -19.62 -25.12 -5.78
N ALA A 342 -18.61 -25.64 -5.06
CA ALA A 342 -18.49 -25.50 -3.61
C ALA A 342 -18.47 -24.04 -3.15
N LEU A 343 -17.79 -23.18 -3.91
CA LEU A 343 -17.72 -21.74 -3.68
C LEU A 343 -18.92 -20.96 -4.26
N ASN A 344 -19.97 -21.61 -4.75
CA ASN A 344 -21.18 -20.97 -5.29
C ASN A 344 -20.88 -19.90 -6.35
N ILE A 345 -19.91 -20.16 -7.22
CA ILE A 345 -19.52 -19.27 -8.34
C ILE A 345 -20.31 -19.68 -9.57
N PRO A 346 -21.13 -18.78 -10.16
CA PRO A 346 -21.89 -19.11 -11.36
C PRO A 346 -21.04 -19.66 -12.50
N LYS A 347 -21.59 -20.66 -13.20
CA LYS A 347 -21.04 -21.16 -14.46
C LYS A 347 -21.16 -20.07 -15.53
N LEU A 348 -20.16 -19.98 -16.40
CA LEU A 348 -20.17 -19.05 -17.52
C LEU A 348 -21.04 -19.61 -18.65
N LYS A 349 -22.01 -18.83 -19.16
CA LYS A 349 -22.94 -19.24 -20.22
C LYS A 349 -22.27 -19.38 -21.59
N LYS A 350 -21.17 -18.66 -21.82
CA LYS A 350 -20.32 -18.70 -23.01
C LYS A 350 -18.86 -18.71 -22.57
N ARG A 351 -17.97 -19.28 -23.40
CA ARG A 351 -16.54 -19.26 -23.09
C ARG A 351 -16.00 -17.82 -23.18
N PRO A 352 -15.01 -17.41 -22.36
CA PRO A 352 -14.45 -16.05 -22.41
C PRO A 352 -13.99 -15.63 -23.81
N GLU A 353 -13.44 -16.57 -24.60
CA GLU A 353 -12.99 -16.36 -25.98
C GLU A 353 -14.13 -15.98 -26.95
N GLU A 354 -15.29 -16.60 -26.79
CA GLU A 354 -16.48 -16.34 -27.63
C GLU A 354 -17.08 -14.96 -27.33
N LEU A 355 -17.02 -14.53 -26.06
CA LEU A 355 -17.40 -13.18 -25.64
C LEU A 355 -16.40 -12.12 -26.16
N GLN A 356 -15.10 -12.44 -26.17
CA GLN A 356 -14.05 -11.55 -26.68
C GLN A 356 -14.11 -11.37 -28.21
N LYS A 357 -14.60 -12.36 -28.97
CA LYS A 357 -14.66 -12.29 -30.44
C LYS A 357 -15.55 -11.15 -30.98
N ASN A 358 -16.57 -10.74 -30.20
CA ASN A 358 -17.45 -9.62 -30.55
C ASN A 358 -17.01 -8.27 -29.96
N THR A 359 -15.95 -8.23 -29.15
CA THR A 359 -15.44 -6.97 -28.58
C THR A 359 -14.41 -6.39 -29.56
N LYS A 360 -14.81 -5.35 -30.31
CA LYS A 360 -13.91 -4.58 -31.20
C LYS A 360 -12.61 -4.21 -30.47
N GLY A 361 -11.49 -4.28 -31.16
CA GLY A 361 -10.17 -4.05 -30.54
C GLY A 361 -10.05 -2.63 -29.97
N PHE A 362 -9.24 -2.43 -28.92
CA PHE A 362 -8.99 -1.08 -28.36
C PHE A 362 -8.56 -0.07 -29.45
N MET A 363 -7.62 -0.48 -30.31
CA MET A 363 -7.14 0.33 -31.44
C MET A 363 -8.24 0.59 -32.50
N GLU A 364 -9.16 -0.35 -32.67
CA GLU A 364 -10.29 -0.25 -33.60
C GLU A 364 -11.35 0.71 -33.07
N ASN A 365 -11.69 0.61 -31.77
CA ASN A 365 -12.54 1.57 -31.09
C ASN A 365 -11.94 2.98 -31.06
N PHE A 366 -10.62 3.11 -30.87
CA PHE A 366 -9.92 4.40 -30.94
C PHE A 366 -9.97 4.99 -32.36
N LYS A 367 -9.69 4.17 -33.38
CA LYS A 367 -9.77 4.58 -34.79
C LYS A 367 -11.20 4.89 -35.25
N GLU A 368 -12.21 4.20 -34.71
CA GLU A 368 -13.62 4.55 -34.91
C GLU A 368 -14.01 5.84 -34.17
N GLN A 369 -13.55 6.06 -32.94
CA GLN A 369 -13.75 7.33 -32.22
C GLN A 369 -13.12 8.50 -32.99
N GLN A 370 -11.88 8.34 -33.47
CA GLN A 370 -11.19 9.35 -34.27
C GLN A 370 -11.96 9.65 -35.56
N LYS A 371 -12.32 8.62 -36.34
CA LYS A 371 -13.16 8.78 -37.55
C LYS A 371 -14.52 9.42 -37.26
N HIS A 372 -15.13 9.10 -36.12
CA HIS A 372 -16.40 9.70 -35.70
C HIS A 372 -16.23 11.18 -35.33
N HIS A 373 -15.11 11.55 -34.70
CA HIS A 373 -14.77 12.94 -34.42
C HIS A 373 -14.55 13.72 -35.73
N GLU A 374 -13.72 13.21 -36.64
CA GLU A 374 -13.48 13.77 -37.97
C GLU A 374 -14.78 13.91 -38.79
N LYS A 375 -15.71 12.95 -38.67
CA LYS A 375 -17.02 13.02 -39.33
C LYS A 375 -17.89 14.13 -38.73
N LEU A 376 -17.96 14.23 -37.41
CA LEU A 376 -18.70 15.30 -36.72
C LEU A 376 -18.14 16.68 -37.06
N GLU A 377 -16.82 16.84 -37.14
CA GLU A 377 -16.17 18.08 -37.56
C GLU A 377 -16.54 18.45 -39.00
N LYS A 378 -16.47 17.49 -39.93
CA LYS A 378 -16.91 17.69 -41.33
C LYS A 378 -18.39 18.07 -41.42
N GLU A 379 -19.26 17.41 -40.65
CA GLU A 379 -20.70 17.74 -40.59
C GLU A 379 -20.99 19.10 -39.92
N ARG A 380 -20.14 19.58 -39.00
CA ARG A 380 -20.21 20.96 -38.48
C ARG A 380 -19.78 21.96 -39.54
N ALA A 381 -18.61 21.77 -40.15
CA ALA A 381 -18.08 22.66 -41.18
C ALA A 381 -19.02 22.79 -42.40
N ILE A 382 -19.70 21.70 -42.79
CA ILE A 382 -20.73 21.74 -43.85
C ILE A 382 -21.96 22.55 -43.38
N ARG A 383 -22.45 22.34 -42.15
CA ARG A 383 -23.58 23.11 -41.60
C ARG A 383 -23.26 24.60 -41.48
N GLU A 384 -22.06 24.95 -41.02
CA GLU A 384 -21.60 26.35 -40.95
C GLU A 384 -21.52 26.99 -42.33
N ARG A 385 -20.97 26.29 -43.34
CA ARG A 385 -20.98 26.76 -44.75
C ARG A 385 -22.40 26.93 -45.29
N GLN A 386 -23.32 26.01 -44.99
CA GLN A 386 -24.73 26.10 -45.40
C GLN A 386 -25.44 27.28 -44.72
N GLN A 387 -25.21 27.49 -43.41
CA GLN A 387 -25.76 28.63 -42.67
C GLN A 387 -25.20 29.97 -43.18
N ALA A 388 -23.90 30.06 -43.43
CA ALA A 388 -23.27 31.24 -44.03
C ALA A 388 -23.82 31.54 -45.42
N ALA A 389 -23.98 30.54 -46.29
CA ALA A 389 -24.59 30.70 -47.61
C ALA A 389 -26.06 31.11 -47.54
N ALA A 390 -26.83 30.56 -46.58
CA ALA A 390 -28.22 30.96 -46.35
C ALA A 390 -28.33 32.39 -45.79
N ALA A 391 -27.43 32.79 -44.89
CA ALA A 391 -27.35 34.16 -44.37
C ALA A 391 -26.97 35.16 -45.47
N ALA A 392 -25.98 34.84 -46.31
CA ALA A 392 -25.61 35.65 -47.47
C ALA A 392 -26.77 35.82 -48.46
N ARG A 393 -27.50 34.73 -48.78
CA ARG A 393 -28.72 34.80 -49.61
C ARG A 393 -29.81 35.68 -48.99
N ARG A 394 -30.03 35.59 -47.67
CA ARG A 394 -30.98 36.46 -46.93
C ARG A 394 -30.55 37.93 -46.92
N ALA A 395 -29.25 38.21 -46.83
CA ALA A 395 -28.71 39.57 -46.89
C ALA A 395 -28.83 40.18 -48.29
N ALA A 396 -28.56 39.39 -49.35
CA ALA A 396 -28.76 39.82 -50.73
C ALA A 396 -30.24 40.15 -51.01
N LYS A 397 -31.17 39.31 -50.53
CA LYS A 397 -32.63 39.51 -50.67
C LYS A 397 -33.23 40.59 -49.76
N ARG A 398 -32.40 41.36 -49.06
CA ARG A 398 -32.76 42.58 -48.30
C ARG A 398 -32.13 43.86 -48.88
N ARG A 399 -31.33 43.75 -49.95
CA ARG A 399 -30.71 44.87 -50.67
C ARG A 399 -31.42 45.21 -51.98
N PHE A 400 -32.39 44.39 -52.36
CA PHE A 400 -33.45 44.64 -53.32
C PHE A 400 -34.78 44.57 -52.54
#